data_AF-A0A0I9S9F0-F1
#
_entry.id   AF-A0A0I9S9F0-F1
#
_cell.length_a   1.000
_cell.length_b   1.000
_cell.length_c   1.000
_cell.angle_alpha   90.00
_cell.angle_beta   90.00
_cell.angle_gamma   90.00
#
_symmetry.space_group_name_H-M   'P 1'
#
loop_
_entity.id
_entity.type
_entity.pdbx_description
1 polymer ?
#
loop_
_entity_poly.entity_id
_entity_poly.type
_entity_poly.pdbx_seq_one_letter_code
_entity_poly.pdbx_strand_id
1 'polypeptide(L)'
;MKYWLLIDSWNLMESFVTESISPYSFYQERGFGNNLSRFFKVGSEKINHLILSTREPAGEYAVEISDELLDVALLVKSGKKKTVFIYPKTIYYRKGSVRFRFFSREKQIAFIAESKILLEVKCVEKYLNDFYFDNKAKVKVCEKFSDAFLFEKQQYLAFDNKYNSLKGAFVGYVRGQLTSMDNGQQELLSHMIELKNSFTGLHTELMLGEDAVHDMLILQKIFQCKLEYSKLDIEATNLFDILSQIFKEVVKLASMRSQELKRQKTPAYEKELEELKQKREKCAHALNRLEDGFSFSHIKDELNQIKQKEIENGEKKGKKREYFKKETPEYRRKVELKEMLDDFEENNSEYKMLKQEIKNIEERINSYHYGSTEYDSAVGVLFLRLSDGVNDLIKKINKSGQSHFVDFSRIKIIDEKMMLRFGNETVAESVYFNIVLQYILEQSLGGARSISEIDILNLIFATAKIFKNTEYSKTVTGQELLVSLGQYWRYKKQELDTFSIPSHLPIFQSIMSFFIKPQGFEQIERFMLNRKYRYKECAFMLWGAYIGFAAIPKTFTSVIYQNDEIDKELDCYLNDILVN
;
A
#
# COMPACT_ATOMS: atom_id res chain seq x y z
N MET A 1 17.11 38.37 -2.59
CA MET A 1 16.15 39.09 -3.48
C MET A 1 14.90 38.24 -3.62
N LYS A 2 13.73 38.83 -3.91
CA LYS A 2 12.48 38.07 -4.04
C LYS A 2 11.94 38.12 -5.46
N TYR A 3 11.43 36.98 -5.91
CA TYR A 3 10.80 36.80 -7.22
C TYR A 3 9.38 36.25 -7.04
N TRP A 4 8.54 36.51 -8.04
CA TRP A 4 7.16 36.08 -8.06
C TRP A 4 6.88 35.26 -9.31
N LEU A 5 6.23 34.12 -9.11
CA LEU A 5 5.72 33.26 -10.17
C LEU A 5 4.19 33.33 -10.15
N LEU A 6 3.58 33.71 -11.27
CA LEU A 6 2.13 33.59 -11.44
C LEU A 6 1.78 32.13 -11.74
N ILE A 7 0.80 31.58 -11.02
CA ILE A 7 0.41 30.17 -11.14
C ILE A 7 -1.11 30.03 -11.12
N ASP A 8 -1.64 28.97 -11.71
CA ASP A 8 -3.06 28.61 -11.60
C ASP A 8 -3.29 27.56 -10.49
N SER A 9 -4.55 27.30 -10.15
CA SER A 9 -4.91 26.39 -9.06
C SER A 9 -4.39 24.96 -9.28
N TRP A 10 -4.42 24.46 -10.53
CA TRP A 10 -4.04 23.08 -10.84
C TRP A 10 -2.52 22.89 -10.79
N ASN A 11 -1.77 23.82 -11.37
CA ASN A 11 -0.31 23.85 -11.28
C ASN A 11 0.16 24.05 -9.84
N LEU A 12 -0.54 24.89 -9.07
CA LEU A 12 -0.27 25.03 -7.65
C LEU A 12 -0.47 23.71 -6.90
N MET A 13 -1.60 23.02 -7.14
CA MET A 13 -1.88 21.72 -6.52
C MET A 13 -0.83 20.67 -6.87
N GLU A 14 -0.45 20.58 -8.15
CA GLU A 14 0.60 19.66 -8.63
C GLU A 14 1.95 19.96 -7.97
N SER A 15 2.27 21.23 -7.76
CA SER A 15 3.54 21.59 -7.13
C SER A 15 3.67 21.08 -5.70
N PHE A 16 2.57 20.75 -5.01
CA PHE A 16 2.59 20.07 -3.69
C PHE A 16 2.62 18.53 -3.77
N VAL A 17 2.54 17.95 -4.97
CA VAL A 17 2.82 16.53 -5.22
C VAL A 17 4.33 16.31 -5.39
N THR A 18 5.03 17.24 -6.03
CA THR A 18 6.47 17.11 -6.30
C THR A 18 7.34 18.01 -5.43
N GLU A 19 6.73 18.91 -4.67
CA GLU A 19 7.40 19.96 -3.90
C GLU A 19 8.32 20.82 -4.79
N SER A 20 7.85 21.10 -6.00
CA SER A 20 8.57 21.87 -7.00
C SER A 20 7.63 22.38 -8.09
N ILE A 21 8.12 23.35 -8.86
CA ILE A 21 7.46 23.83 -10.07
C ILE A 21 8.44 23.81 -11.23
N SER A 22 8.04 23.19 -12.34
CA SER A 22 8.89 23.03 -13.53
C SER A 22 8.37 23.83 -14.72
N PRO A 23 9.23 24.11 -15.72
CA PRO A 23 8.74 24.50 -17.03
C PRO A 23 7.69 23.54 -17.58
N TYR A 24 6.68 24.06 -18.29
CA TYR A 24 5.55 23.24 -18.76
C TYR A 24 6.00 22.04 -19.61
N SER A 25 6.95 22.26 -20.51
CA SER A 25 7.49 21.21 -21.40
C SER A 25 8.20 20.07 -20.65
N PHE A 26 8.52 20.22 -19.36
CA PHE A 26 9.16 19.16 -18.57
C PHE A 26 8.12 18.12 -18.15
N TYR A 27 6.90 18.53 -17.83
CA TYR A 27 5.82 17.63 -17.40
C TYR A 27 5.44 16.58 -18.45
N GLN A 28 5.77 16.82 -19.72
CA GLN A 28 5.57 15.88 -20.82
C GLN A 28 6.62 14.77 -20.84
N GLU A 29 7.86 15.08 -20.43
CA GLU A 29 9.03 14.21 -20.60
C GLU A 29 9.54 13.60 -19.28
N ARG A 30 9.41 14.30 -18.15
CA ARG A 30 9.95 13.86 -16.85
C ARG A 30 9.29 12.58 -16.30
N GLY A 31 8.12 12.20 -16.80
CA GLY A 31 7.46 10.93 -16.45
C GLY A 31 6.91 10.85 -15.01
N PHE A 32 7.10 11.85 -14.16
CA PHE A 32 6.56 11.92 -12.81
C PHE A 32 5.81 13.24 -12.53
N GLY A 33 5.01 13.27 -11.47
CA GLY A 33 4.04 14.33 -11.19
C GLY A 33 2.66 14.00 -11.77
N ASN A 34 1.65 14.78 -11.40
CA ASN A 34 0.27 14.51 -11.84
C ASN A 34 0.00 15.11 -13.23
N ASN A 35 -0.72 14.40 -14.08
CA ASN A 35 -1.06 14.82 -15.45
C ASN A 35 -2.18 15.88 -15.53
N LEU A 36 -2.72 16.31 -14.38
CA LEU A 36 -3.83 17.26 -14.30
C LEU A 36 -3.49 18.65 -14.89
N SER A 37 -2.22 19.05 -14.87
CA SER A 37 -1.74 20.34 -15.40
C SER A 37 -1.74 20.43 -16.93
N ARG A 38 -1.92 19.31 -17.65
CA ARG A 38 -1.68 19.21 -19.11
C ARG A 38 -2.73 19.90 -20.01
N PHE A 39 -3.76 20.53 -19.46
CA PHE A 39 -5.00 20.78 -20.22
C PHE A 39 -5.44 22.25 -20.39
N PHE A 40 -4.67 23.27 -20.00
CA PHE A 40 -5.23 24.63 -19.98
C PHE A 40 -4.98 25.50 -21.21
N LYS A 41 -3.92 25.30 -22.02
CA LYS A 41 -3.67 26.12 -23.22
C LYS A 41 -2.99 25.35 -24.35
N VAL A 42 -3.65 25.25 -25.50
CA VAL A 42 -3.03 24.77 -26.75
C VAL A 42 -1.76 25.59 -27.02
N GLY A 43 -0.61 24.93 -27.11
CA GLY A 43 0.69 25.56 -27.37
C GLY A 43 1.60 25.78 -26.15
N SER A 44 1.13 25.55 -24.91
CA SER A 44 2.00 25.62 -23.72
C SER A 44 3.05 24.50 -23.68
N GLU A 45 2.86 23.41 -24.44
CA GLU A 45 3.83 22.32 -24.70
C GLU A 45 5.24 22.85 -24.99
N LYS A 46 5.34 23.98 -25.70
CA LYS A 46 6.59 24.54 -26.18
C LYS A 46 7.33 25.38 -25.15
N ILE A 47 6.71 25.66 -24.00
CA ILE A 47 7.27 26.53 -22.97
C ILE A 47 8.31 25.74 -22.16
N ASN A 48 9.58 26.06 -22.41
CA ASN A 48 10.75 25.44 -21.78
C ASN A 48 11.36 26.28 -20.66
N HIS A 49 10.61 27.23 -20.11
CA HIS A 49 11.05 28.10 -19.03
C HIS A 49 9.90 28.55 -18.12
N LEU A 50 10.25 29.03 -16.93
CA LEU A 50 9.39 29.72 -15.98
C LEU A 50 9.52 31.23 -16.15
N ILE A 51 8.44 31.95 -15.84
CA ILE A 51 8.38 33.42 -15.90
C ILE A 51 8.33 33.95 -14.48
N LEU A 52 9.37 34.70 -14.10
CA LEU A 52 9.52 35.29 -12.79
C LEU A 52 9.43 36.82 -12.87
N SER A 53 8.97 37.47 -11.81
CA SER A 53 8.87 38.92 -11.72
C SER A 53 9.36 39.44 -10.39
N THR A 54 10.04 40.58 -10.37
CA THR A 54 10.41 41.25 -9.11
C THR A 54 9.28 42.09 -8.53
N ARG A 55 8.18 42.19 -9.27
CA ARG A 55 6.93 42.81 -8.82
C ARG A 55 5.85 41.75 -8.68
N GLU A 56 5.05 41.88 -7.65
CA GLU A 56 3.93 40.99 -7.38
C GLU A 56 2.89 41.02 -8.52
N PRO A 57 2.60 39.87 -9.16
CA PRO A 57 1.69 39.80 -10.30
C PRO A 57 0.23 39.79 -9.86
N ALA A 58 -0.62 40.44 -10.65
CA ALA A 58 -2.06 40.32 -10.52
C ALA A 58 -2.53 38.93 -10.98
N GLY A 59 -3.22 38.20 -10.11
CA GLY A 59 -3.81 36.88 -10.42
C GLY A 59 -4.44 36.20 -9.21
N GLU A 60 -5.09 35.06 -9.42
CA GLU A 60 -5.75 34.31 -8.36
C GLU A 60 -4.75 33.66 -7.38
N TYR A 61 -3.62 33.16 -7.91
CA TYR A 61 -2.57 32.51 -7.13
C TYR A 61 -1.20 33.01 -7.59
N ALA A 62 -0.26 33.15 -6.66
CA ALA A 62 1.14 33.42 -6.98
C ALA A 62 2.06 32.79 -5.94
N VAL A 63 3.29 32.47 -6.34
CA VAL A 63 4.33 31.98 -5.44
C VAL A 63 5.40 33.06 -5.30
N GLU A 64 5.68 33.46 -4.07
CA GLU A 64 6.85 34.28 -3.73
C GLU A 64 8.03 33.33 -3.49
N ILE A 65 9.14 33.59 -4.16
CA ILE A 65 10.32 32.72 -4.23
C ILE A 65 11.56 33.52 -3.84
N SER A 66 12.33 33.02 -2.87
CA SER A 66 13.64 33.56 -2.52
C SER A 66 14.66 33.26 -3.63
N ASP A 67 15.59 34.17 -3.86
CA ASP A 67 16.69 33.97 -4.82
C ASP A 67 17.63 32.83 -4.43
N GLU A 68 17.64 32.43 -3.16
CA GLU A 68 18.35 31.23 -2.65
C GLU A 68 17.90 29.91 -3.30
N LEU A 69 16.71 29.89 -3.92
CA LEU A 69 16.18 28.72 -4.63
C LEU A 69 16.47 28.77 -6.14
N LEU A 70 17.14 29.83 -6.60
CA LEU A 70 17.36 30.10 -8.00
C LEU A 70 18.86 30.12 -8.29
N ASP A 71 19.21 29.52 -9.43
CA ASP A 71 20.49 29.79 -10.06
C ASP A 71 20.42 31.18 -10.72
N VAL A 72 20.85 32.20 -9.98
CA VAL A 72 20.76 33.62 -10.38
C VAL A 72 21.51 33.87 -11.70
N ALA A 73 22.53 33.06 -12.03
CA ALA A 73 23.26 33.17 -13.29
C ALA A 73 22.41 32.81 -14.51
N LEU A 74 21.37 32.01 -14.33
CA LEU A 74 20.44 31.59 -15.40
C LEU A 74 19.23 32.51 -15.56
N LEU A 75 19.12 33.57 -14.75
CA LEU A 75 18.02 34.53 -14.85
C LEU A 75 18.24 35.49 -16.02
N VAL A 76 17.48 35.29 -17.09
CA VAL A 76 17.52 36.16 -18.27
C VAL A 76 16.44 37.22 -18.17
N LYS A 77 16.85 38.50 -18.14
CA LYS A 77 15.91 39.63 -18.14
C LYS A 77 15.09 39.65 -19.43
N SER A 78 13.78 39.70 -19.28
CA SER A 78 12.85 39.93 -20.38
C SER A 78 12.15 41.28 -20.23
N GLY A 79 11.82 41.89 -21.37
CA GLY A 79 10.96 43.06 -21.39
C GLY A 79 11.60 44.43 -21.29
N LYS A 80 10.79 45.45 -21.58
CA LYS A 80 11.22 46.87 -21.57
C LYS A 80 11.54 47.38 -20.16
N LYS A 81 10.84 46.86 -19.14
CA LYS A 81 10.95 47.33 -17.75
C LYS A 81 12.01 46.59 -16.92
N LYS A 82 12.66 45.54 -17.46
CA LYS A 82 13.67 44.72 -16.77
C LYS A 82 13.24 44.15 -15.40
N THR A 83 11.92 44.03 -15.17
CA THR A 83 11.34 43.46 -13.93
C THR A 83 10.88 42.02 -14.11
N VAL A 84 10.91 41.50 -15.34
CA VAL A 84 10.50 40.13 -15.70
C VAL A 84 11.75 39.34 -16.08
N PHE A 85 11.77 38.08 -15.70
CA PHE A 85 12.89 37.17 -15.87
C PHE A 85 12.39 35.83 -16.39
N ILE A 86 13.22 35.21 -17.21
CA ILE A 86 13.04 33.84 -17.70
C ILE A 86 14.00 32.94 -16.92
N TYR A 87 13.51 31.80 -16.46
CA TYR A 87 14.29 30.82 -15.70
C TYR A 87 14.08 29.40 -16.26
N PRO A 88 15.13 28.66 -16.64
CA PRO A 88 14.97 27.41 -17.39
C PRO A 88 14.91 26.13 -16.55
N LYS A 89 15.17 26.21 -15.24
CA LYS A 89 15.21 25.05 -14.35
C LYS A 89 13.92 24.90 -13.55
N THR A 90 13.71 23.70 -13.04
CA THR A 90 12.73 23.43 -11.97
C THR A 90 13.12 24.19 -10.70
N ILE A 91 12.15 24.76 -10.01
CA ILE A 91 12.33 25.41 -8.71
C ILE A 91 11.81 24.44 -7.65
N TYR A 92 12.72 23.95 -6.81
CA TYR A 92 12.38 23.09 -5.67
C TYR A 92 12.03 23.94 -4.46
N TYR A 93 10.90 23.65 -3.83
CA TYR A 93 10.46 24.40 -2.67
C TYR A 93 11.25 24.02 -1.42
N ARG A 94 11.41 25.01 -0.56
CA ARG A 94 12.05 24.89 0.75
C ARG A 94 11.27 25.76 1.74
N LYS A 95 10.94 25.19 2.90
CA LYS A 95 10.25 25.89 3.98
C LYS A 95 11.03 27.16 4.36
N GLY A 96 10.34 28.28 4.50
CA GLY A 96 10.95 29.59 4.79
C GLY A 96 11.55 30.33 3.58
N SER A 97 11.79 29.67 2.45
CA SER A 97 12.30 30.30 1.21
C SER A 97 11.22 30.45 0.11
N VAL A 98 10.00 29.96 0.35
CA VAL A 98 8.83 30.18 -0.49
C VAL A 98 7.61 30.61 0.33
N ARG A 99 6.71 31.40 -0.27
CA ARG A 99 5.38 31.68 0.29
C ARG A 99 4.30 31.65 -0.79
N PHE A 100 3.10 31.22 -0.44
CA PHE A 100 2.01 31.00 -1.39
C PHE A 100 0.90 32.03 -1.17
N ARG A 101 0.70 32.89 -2.15
CA ARG A 101 -0.32 33.93 -2.14
C ARG A 101 -1.60 33.44 -2.79
N PHE A 102 -2.68 33.59 -2.07
CA PHE A 102 -4.05 33.46 -2.58
C PHE A 102 -4.67 34.85 -2.76
N PHE A 103 -5.52 35.02 -3.76
CA PHE A 103 -6.22 36.30 -3.95
C PHE A 103 -7.19 36.61 -2.80
N SER A 104 -7.81 35.59 -2.21
CA SER A 104 -8.74 35.74 -1.10
C SER A 104 -8.69 34.55 -0.14
N ARG A 105 -9.27 34.74 1.05
CA ARG A 105 -9.35 33.69 2.07
C ARG A 105 -10.22 32.52 1.60
N GLU A 106 -11.27 32.78 0.83
CA GLU A 106 -12.15 31.75 0.26
C GLU A 106 -11.38 30.83 -0.69
N LYS A 107 -10.51 31.39 -1.54
CA LYS A 107 -9.65 30.61 -2.44
C LYS A 107 -8.63 29.77 -1.68
N GLN A 108 -8.05 30.30 -0.60
CA GLN A 108 -7.15 29.56 0.28
C GLN A 108 -7.87 28.36 0.93
N ILE A 109 -9.07 28.58 1.50
CA ILE A 109 -9.86 27.53 2.14
C ILE A 109 -10.27 26.46 1.12
N ALA A 110 -10.73 26.87 -0.07
CA ALA A 110 -11.10 25.95 -1.14
C ALA A 110 -9.93 25.07 -1.57
N PHE A 111 -8.74 25.66 -1.75
CA PHE A 111 -7.52 24.94 -2.10
C PHE A 111 -7.14 23.90 -1.02
N ILE A 112 -7.16 24.28 0.26
CA ILE A 112 -6.87 23.37 1.36
C ILE A 112 -7.88 22.22 1.40
N ALA A 113 -9.18 22.50 1.22
CA ALA A 113 -10.22 21.48 1.21
C ALA A 113 -10.03 20.48 0.06
N GLU A 114 -9.75 20.97 -1.15
CA GLU A 114 -9.49 20.13 -2.33
C GLU A 114 -8.25 19.25 -2.14
N SER A 115 -7.17 19.81 -1.58
CA SER A 115 -5.93 19.06 -1.31
C SER A 115 -6.11 17.88 -0.35
N LYS A 116 -7.11 17.92 0.56
CA LYS A 116 -7.38 16.84 1.51
C LYS A 116 -7.99 15.60 0.86
N ILE A 117 -8.61 15.77 -0.31
CA ILE A 117 -9.29 14.69 -1.04
C ILE A 117 -8.29 13.90 -1.89
N LEU A 118 -7.21 14.54 -2.34
CA LEU A 118 -6.22 13.96 -3.25
C LEU A 118 -5.07 13.30 -2.47
N LEU A 119 -4.91 11.99 -2.61
CA LEU A 119 -3.89 11.21 -1.87
C LEU A 119 -2.45 11.52 -2.30
N GLU A 120 -2.26 12.01 -3.52
CA GLU A 120 -0.97 12.35 -4.10
C GLU A 120 -0.45 13.71 -3.60
N VAL A 121 -1.35 14.60 -3.18
CA VAL A 121 -1.02 15.96 -2.72
C VAL A 121 -0.55 15.91 -1.28
N LYS A 122 0.78 15.87 -1.09
CA LYS A 122 1.37 15.49 0.21
C LYS A 122 2.04 16.62 0.97
N CYS A 123 2.45 17.69 0.31
CA CYS A 123 3.22 18.76 0.96
C CYS A 123 2.39 19.94 1.46
N VAL A 124 1.05 19.95 1.30
CA VAL A 124 0.23 21.10 1.74
C VAL A 124 0.36 21.36 3.24
N GLU A 125 0.33 20.31 4.07
CA GLU A 125 0.44 20.43 5.53
C GLU A 125 1.77 21.06 5.95
N LYS A 126 2.86 20.72 5.25
CA LYS A 126 4.20 21.26 5.49
C LYS A 126 4.28 22.78 5.32
N TYR A 127 3.57 23.34 4.34
CA TYR A 127 3.63 24.76 3.96
C TYR A 127 2.44 25.59 4.45
N LEU A 128 1.60 25.07 5.35
CA LEU A 128 0.41 25.79 5.82
C LEU A 128 0.73 27.18 6.37
N ASN A 129 1.85 27.32 7.09
CA ASN A 129 2.30 28.59 7.66
C ASN A 129 2.85 29.57 6.63
N ASP A 130 3.17 29.10 5.43
CA ASP A 130 3.67 29.90 4.31
C ASP A 130 2.53 30.40 3.40
N PHE A 131 1.27 30.06 3.72
CA PHE A 131 0.09 30.48 2.96
C PHE A 131 -0.44 31.81 3.49
N TYR A 132 -0.74 32.74 2.59
CA TYR A 132 -1.34 34.02 2.94
C TYR A 132 -2.25 34.52 1.82
N PHE A 133 -3.07 35.52 2.10
CA PHE A 133 -3.93 36.14 1.08
C PHE A 133 -3.62 37.62 0.91
N ASP A 134 -3.57 38.07 -0.33
CA ASP A 134 -3.44 39.50 -0.69
C ASP A 134 -4.11 39.77 -2.06
N ASN A 135 -4.91 40.83 -2.12
CA ASN A 135 -5.63 41.30 -3.30
C ASN A 135 -5.12 42.66 -3.83
N LYS A 136 -4.03 43.19 -3.27
CA LYS A 136 -3.48 44.52 -3.61
C LYS A 136 -2.67 44.53 -4.90
N ALA A 137 -2.22 43.38 -5.38
CA ALA A 137 -1.42 43.26 -6.59
C ALA A 137 -2.21 43.71 -7.85
N LYS A 138 -1.72 44.77 -8.52
CA LYS A 138 -2.34 45.31 -9.76
C LYS A 138 -1.47 45.17 -11.01
N VAL A 139 -0.27 44.59 -10.88
CA VAL A 139 0.71 44.52 -11.98
C VAL A 139 0.37 43.34 -12.90
N LYS A 140 -0.07 43.62 -14.13
CA LYS A 140 -0.17 42.57 -15.16
C LYS A 140 1.23 42.25 -15.68
N VAL A 141 1.66 41.02 -15.48
CA VAL A 141 2.90 40.47 -16.07
C VAL A 141 2.47 39.73 -17.35
N CYS A 142 2.66 40.37 -18.51
CA CYS A 142 2.37 39.73 -19.80
C CYS A 142 3.31 40.31 -20.86
N GLU A 143 4.19 39.48 -21.41
CA GLU A 143 5.04 39.85 -22.55
C GLU A 143 4.96 38.76 -23.63
N LYS A 144 5.14 39.15 -24.90
CA LYS A 144 5.24 38.21 -26.01
C LYS A 144 6.66 37.64 -26.00
N PHE A 145 6.79 36.34 -25.82
CA PHE A 145 8.10 35.68 -25.74
C PHE A 145 8.45 35.03 -27.09
N SER A 146 9.74 35.09 -27.42
CA SER A 146 10.33 34.33 -28.53
C SER A 146 10.44 32.87 -28.11
N ASP A 147 9.92 31.96 -28.94
CA ASP A 147 9.91 30.50 -28.72
C ASP A 147 11.31 29.85 -28.74
N ALA A 148 12.38 30.61 -28.96
CA ALA A 148 13.73 30.09 -29.21
C ALA A 148 14.72 30.55 -28.14
N PHE A 149 14.65 29.97 -26.94
CA PHE A 149 15.80 29.94 -26.03
C PHE A 149 16.30 28.50 -25.92
N LEU A 150 17.54 28.26 -26.35
CA LEU A 150 18.21 26.98 -26.19
C LEU A 150 18.69 26.83 -24.75
N PHE A 151 18.04 25.94 -24.02
CA PHE A 151 18.50 25.46 -22.71
C PHE A 151 18.77 23.96 -22.82
N GLU A 152 19.66 23.44 -21.95
CA GLU A 152 19.99 22.02 -21.87
C GLU A 152 18.86 21.22 -21.21
N LYS A 153 17.66 21.22 -21.83
CA LYS A 153 16.44 20.59 -21.31
C LYS A 153 16.68 19.16 -20.82
N GLN A 154 17.42 18.36 -21.59
CA GLN A 154 17.70 16.96 -21.25
C GLN A 154 18.57 16.81 -20.00
N GLN A 155 19.52 17.71 -19.77
CA GLN A 155 20.34 17.72 -18.56
C GLN A 155 19.48 18.02 -17.33
N TYR A 156 18.60 19.02 -17.42
CA TYR A 156 17.70 19.39 -16.31
C TYR A 156 16.65 18.31 -16.03
N LEU A 157 16.14 17.65 -17.06
CA LEU A 157 15.24 16.50 -16.90
C LEU A 157 15.94 15.30 -16.23
N ALA A 158 17.20 15.01 -16.60
CA ALA A 158 17.98 13.96 -15.97
C ALA A 158 18.22 14.26 -14.48
N PHE A 159 18.53 15.52 -14.15
CA PHE A 159 18.63 15.97 -12.77
C PHE A 159 17.32 15.81 -12.01
N ASP A 160 16.20 16.24 -12.59
CA ASP A 160 14.87 16.15 -11.98
C ASP A 160 14.47 14.70 -11.66
N ASN A 161 14.76 13.76 -12.58
CA ASN A 161 14.55 12.33 -12.35
C ASN A 161 15.42 11.79 -11.22
N LYS A 162 16.73 12.10 -11.24
CA LYS A 162 17.69 11.68 -10.20
C LYS A 162 17.27 12.22 -8.82
N TYR A 163 16.90 13.50 -8.75
CA TYR A 163 16.46 14.14 -7.51
C TYR A 163 15.14 13.55 -6.99
N ASN A 164 14.18 13.26 -7.86
CA ASN A 164 12.92 12.60 -7.47
C ASN A 164 13.17 11.23 -6.83
N SER A 165 14.04 10.39 -7.43
CA SER A 165 14.44 9.10 -6.85
C SER A 165 15.21 9.27 -5.55
N LEU A 166 16.19 10.18 -5.51
CA LEU A 166 17.00 10.44 -4.33
C LEU A 166 16.15 10.89 -3.14
N LYS A 167 15.28 11.88 -3.36
CA LYS A 167 14.34 12.37 -2.34
C LYS A 167 13.40 11.27 -1.87
N GLY A 168 12.95 10.41 -2.78
CA GLY A 168 12.19 9.22 -2.43
C GLY A 168 12.95 8.27 -1.52
N ALA A 169 14.24 8.06 -1.76
CA ALA A 169 15.12 7.25 -0.92
C ALA A 169 15.25 7.82 0.50
N PHE A 170 15.52 9.13 0.63
CA PHE A 170 15.62 9.81 1.93
C PHE A 170 14.30 9.76 2.71
N VAL A 171 13.18 10.10 2.05
CA VAL A 171 11.85 10.05 2.67
C VAL A 171 11.51 8.61 3.10
N GLY A 172 11.88 7.61 2.31
CA GLY A 172 11.75 6.20 2.66
C GLY A 172 12.57 5.82 3.89
N TYR A 173 13.83 6.25 3.94
CA TYR A 173 14.72 6.04 5.09
C TYR A 173 14.18 6.67 6.38
N VAL A 174 13.83 7.96 6.33
CA VAL A 174 13.27 8.70 7.46
C VAL A 174 12.01 8.01 7.96
N ARG A 175 11.06 7.74 7.06
CA ARG A 175 9.81 7.06 7.40
C ARG A 175 10.06 5.72 8.08
N GLY A 176 11.02 4.94 7.58
CA GLY A 176 11.37 3.66 8.16
C GLY A 176 11.96 3.77 9.56
N GLN A 177 12.84 4.75 9.82
CA GLN A 177 13.36 4.99 11.18
C GLN A 177 12.25 5.43 12.14
N LEU A 178 11.35 6.32 11.72
CA LEU A 178 10.25 6.80 12.56
C LEU A 178 9.22 5.73 12.89
N THR A 179 9.09 4.68 12.07
CA THR A 179 8.22 3.53 12.38
C THR A 179 8.94 2.29 12.84
N SER A 180 10.26 2.32 12.90
CA SER A 180 11.01 1.21 13.46
C SER A 180 10.71 1.16 14.95
N MET A 181 10.21 0.00 15.37
CA MET A 181 9.94 -0.29 16.77
C MET A 181 11.21 -0.86 17.39
N ASP A 182 11.37 -0.68 18.70
CA ASP A 182 12.40 -1.42 19.42
C ASP A 182 12.12 -2.94 19.38
N ASN A 183 13.14 -3.74 19.70
CA ASN A 183 13.03 -5.19 19.65
C ASN A 183 11.90 -5.74 20.56
N GLY A 184 11.75 -5.18 21.75
CA GLY A 184 10.74 -5.64 22.72
C GLY A 184 9.32 -5.28 22.29
N GLN A 185 9.13 -4.08 21.71
CA GLN A 185 7.87 -3.64 21.13
C GLN A 185 7.48 -4.47 19.91
N GLN A 186 8.43 -4.79 19.03
CA GLN A 186 8.16 -5.62 17.85
C GLN A 186 7.79 -7.06 18.24
N GLU A 187 8.50 -7.64 19.22
CA GLU A 187 8.18 -8.95 19.78
C GLU A 187 6.79 -8.98 20.40
N LEU A 188 6.49 -8.00 21.26
CA LEU A 188 5.18 -7.84 21.89
C LEU A 188 4.08 -7.68 20.83
N LEU A 189 4.28 -6.84 19.82
CA LEU A 189 3.31 -6.66 18.74
C LEU A 189 3.03 -7.98 18.01
N SER A 190 4.06 -8.80 17.77
CA SER A 190 3.87 -10.14 17.20
C SER A 190 3.04 -11.04 18.10
N HIS A 191 3.36 -11.11 19.40
CA HIS A 191 2.59 -11.92 20.34
C HIS A 191 1.13 -11.43 20.47
N MET A 192 0.89 -10.11 20.35
CA MET A 192 -0.45 -9.53 20.32
C MET A 192 -1.24 -9.92 19.07
N ILE A 193 -0.59 -10.00 17.90
CA ILE A 193 -1.20 -10.50 16.65
C ILE A 193 -1.50 -12.00 16.77
N GLU A 194 -0.58 -12.78 17.33
CA GLU A 194 -0.78 -14.22 17.59
C GLU A 194 -1.93 -14.45 18.57
N LEU A 195 -2.05 -13.63 19.61
CA LEU A 195 -3.18 -13.65 20.55
C LEU A 195 -4.51 -13.33 19.84
N LYS A 196 -4.54 -12.29 18.99
CA LYS A 196 -5.71 -11.96 18.16
C LYS A 196 -6.15 -13.12 17.28
N ASN A 197 -5.20 -13.75 16.60
CA ASN A 197 -5.45 -14.89 15.72
C ASN A 197 -5.95 -16.09 16.54
N SER A 198 -5.41 -16.30 17.74
CA SER A 198 -5.86 -17.36 18.66
C SER A 198 -7.32 -17.15 19.07
N PHE A 199 -7.75 -15.91 19.38
CA PHE A 199 -9.15 -15.63 19.67
C PHE A 199 -10.08 -15.90 18.49
N THR A 200 -9.65 -15.55 17.27
CA THR A 200 -10.44 -15.77 16.06
C THR A 200 -10.56 -17.26 15.73
N GLY A 201 -9.46 -18.00 15.86
CA GLY A 201 -9.44 -19.46 15.72
C GLY A 201 -10.37 -20.13 16.73
N LEU A 202 -10.25 -19.78 18.02
CA LEU A 202 -11.09 -20.34 19.08
C LEU A 202 -12.57 -20.01 18.88
N HIS A 203 -12.90 -18.78 18.45
CA HIS A 203 -14.29 -18.42 18.15
C HIS A 203 -14.87 -19.34 17.07
N THR A 204 -14.08 -19.63 16.04
CA THR A 204 -14.50 -20.50 14.93
C THR A 204 -14.66 -21.94 15.40
N GLU A 205 -13.70 -22.45 16.17
CA GLU A 205 -13.75 -23.79 16.76
C GLU A 205 -14.95 -23.98 17.70
N LEU A 206 -15.23 -23.00 18.56
CA LEU A 206 -16.35 -23.04 19.49
C LEU A 206 -17.70 -23.00 18.74
N MET A 207 -17.82 -22.18 17.70
CA MET A 207 -19.07 -22.07 16.94
C MET A 207 -19.35 -23.29 16.05
N LEU A 208 -18.32 -24.02 15.65
CA LEU A 208 -18.45 -25.22 14.81
C LEU A 208 -18.40 -26.54 15.61
N GLY A 209 -17.86 -26.50 16.83
CA GLY A 209 -17.68 -27.66 17.69
C GLY A 209 -18.70 -27.73 18.83
N GLU A 210 -18.70 -28.88 19.51
CA GLU A 210 -19.59 -29.18 20.65
C GLU A 210 -18.84 -29.26 21.99
N ASP A 211 -17.51 -29.24 21.93
CA ASP A 211 -16.66 -29.42 23.09
C ASP A 211 -16.49 -28.14 23.90
N ALA A 212 -16.26 -28.32 25.20
CA ALA A 212 -15.95 -27.22 26.08
C ALA A 212 -14.54 -26.68 25.78
N VAL A 213 -14.37 -25.37 25.92
CA VAL A 213 -13.04 -24.76 25.82
C VAL A 213 -12.28 -25.01 27.11
N HIS A 214 -11.15 -25.68 27.00
CA HIS A 214 -10.20 -25.89 28.10
C HIS A 214 -8.86 -25.18 27.88
N ASP A 215 -8.80 -24.28 26.89
CA ASP A 215 -7.55 -23.73 26.41
C ASP A 215 -6.97 -22.66 27.37
N MET A 216 -6.32 -23.16 28.42
CA MET A 216 -5.55 -22.35 29.37
C MET A 216 -4.34 -21.67 28.70
N LEU A 217 -3.94 -22.09 27.49
CA LEU A 217 -2.83 -21.48 26.76
C LEU A 217 -3.14 -20.02 26.39
N ILE A 218 -4.40 -19.68 26.13
CA ILE A 218 -4.76 -18.29 25.80
C ILE A 218 -4.60 -17.38 27.02
N LEU A 219 -4.97 -17.82 28.22
CA LEU A 219 -4.69 -17.06 29.45
C LEU A 219 -3.18 -16.87 29.67
N GLN A 220 -2.38 -17.90 29.38
CA GLN A 220 -0.92 -17.79 29.44
C GLN A 220 -0.39 -16.77 28.43
N LYS A 221 -0.91 -16.76 27.19
CA LYS A 221 -0.57 -15.76 26.17
C LYS A 221 -0.93 -14.34 26.62
N ILE A 222 -2.13 -14.12 27.18
CA ILE A 222 -2.54 -12.81 27.71
C ILE A 222 -1.57 -12.36 28.81
N PHE A 223 -1.20 -13.26 29.72
CA PHE A 223 -0.27 -12.96 30.81
C PHE A 223 1.14 -12.67 30.31
N GLN A 224 1.63 -13.44 29.34
CA GLN A 224 2.93 -13.21 28.71
C GLN A 224 2.97 -11.83 28.04
N CYS A 225 1.97 -11.49 27.22
CA CYS A 225 1.86 -10.17 26.62
C CYS A 225 1.80 -9.07 27.68
N LYS A 226 1.11 -9.28 28.81
CA LYS A 226 1.07 -8.33 29.93
C LYS A 226 2.46 -8.10 30.54
N LEU A 227 3.22 -9.16 30.78
CA LEU A 227 4.57 -9.08 31.31
C LEU A 227 5.51 -8.34 30.35
N GLU A 228 5.47 -8.69 29.07
CA GLU A 228 6.25 -8.01 28.03
C GLU A 228 5.87 -6.54 27.91
N TYR A 229 4.58 -6.20 27.92
CA TYR A 229 4.09 -4.82 27.93
C TYR A 229 4.61 -4.04 29.14
N SER A 230 4.64 -4.63 30.33
CA SER A 230 5.11 -3.97 31.56
C SER A 230 6.61 -3.66 31.58
N LYS A 231 7.40 -4.33 30.73
CA LYS A 231 8.84 -4.06 30.59
C LYS A 231 9.12 -2.88 29.67
N LEU A 232 8.12 -2.41 28.93
CA LEU A 232 8.22 -1.30 28.00
C LEU A 232 7.69 -0.04 28.67
N ASP A 233 8.27 1.11 28.32
CA ASP A 233 7.82 2.43 28.81
C ASP A 233 6.58 2.89 28.03
N ILE A 234 5.50 2.11 28.13
CA ILE A 234 4.21 2.36 27.47
C ILE A 234 3.18 2.74 28.53
N GLU A 235 2.22 3.60 28.16
CA GLU A 235 1.10 4.02 29.00
C GLU A 235 0.43 2.83 29.73
N ALA A 236 0.31 2.93 31.06
CA ALA A 236 -0.32 1.91 31.88
C ALA A 236 -1.74 1.56 31.37
N THR A 237 -2.11 0.28 31.48
CA THR A 237 -3.38 -0.21 30.97
C THR A 237 -3.94 -1.33 31.83
N ASN A 238 -5.26 -1.33 32.05
CA ASN A 238 -6.01 -2.40 32.69
C ASN A 238 -6.58 -3.41 31.68
N LEU A 239 -6.36 -3.19 30.37
CA LEU A 239 -6.97 -4.00 29.31
C LEU A 239 -6.57 -5.48 29.39
N PHE A 240 -5.34 -5.81 29.82
CA PHE A 240 -4.95 -7.22 29.99
C PHE A 240 -5.75 -7.95 31.07
N ASP A 241 -6.11 -7.25 32.16
CA ASP A 241 -6.93 -7.82 33.23
C ASP A 241 -8.38 -7.98 32.78
N ILE A 242 -8.90 -7.00 32.05
CA ILE A 242 -10.22 -7.05 31.40
C ILE A 242 -10.28 -8.22 30.40
N LEU A 243 -9.28 -8.38 29.53
CA LEU A 243 -9.20 -9.49 28.57
C LEU A 243 -9.17 -10.85 29.29
N SER A 244 -8.40 -10.96 30.38
CA SER A 244 -8.35 -12.18 31.19
C SER A 244 -9.71 -12.51 31.82
N GLN A 245 -10.43 -11.50 32.30
CA GLN A 245 -11.75 -11.69 32.90
C GLN A 245 -12.80 -12.09 31.84
N ILE A 246 -12.83 -11.38 30.71
CA ILE A 246 -13.73 -11.70 29.59
C ILE A 246 -13.45 -13.12 29.09
N PHE A 247 -12.19 -13.52 28.97
CA PHE A 247 -11.86 -14.87 28.51
C PHE A 247 -12.31 -15.96 29.50
N LYS A 248 -12.19 -15.73 30.81
CA LYS A 248 -12.75 -16.65 31.82
C LYS A 248 -14.27 -16.78 31.70
N GLU A 249 -14.95 -15.68 31.35
CA GLU A 249 -16.39 -15.70 31.10
C GLU A 249 -16.74 -16.49 29.82
N VAL A 250 -15.95 -16.35 28.75
CA VAL A 250 -16.07 -17.18 27.54
C VAL A 250 -15.92 -18.66 27.89
N VAL A 251 -14.92 -19.06 28.67
CA VAL A 251 -14.72 -20.45 29.10
C VAL A 251 -15.95 -20.97 29.87
N LYS A 252 -16.51 -20.17 30.77
CA LYS A 252 -17.72 -20.53 31.52
C LYS A 252 -18.92 -20.73 30.59
N LEU A 253 -19.19 -19.78 29.69
CA LEU A 253 -20.32 -19.88 28.76
C LEU A 253 -20.12 -21.03 27.74
N ALA A 254 -18.89 -21.27 27.29
CA ALA A 254 -18.56 -22.39 26.42
C ALA A 254 -18.86 -23.74 27.10
N SER A 255 -18.57 -23.86 28.40
CA SER A 255 -18.90 -25.06 29.18
C SER A 255 -20.41 -25.26 29.32
N MET A 256 -21.16 -24.18 29.60
CA MET A 256 -22.63 -24.21 29.66
C MET A 256 -23.24 -24.59 28.30
N ARG A 257 -22.73 -24.00 27.21
CA ARG A 257 -23.08 -24.36 25.82
C ARG A 257 -22.86 -25.84 25.55
N SER A 258 -21.67 -26.37 25.84
CA SER A 258 -21.35 -27.80 25.63
C SER A 258 -22.28 -28.73 26.40
N GLN A 259 -22.61 -28.40 27.66
CA GLN A 259 -23.55 -29.18 28.46
C GLN A 259 -24.96 -29.17 27.85
N GLU A 260 -25.42 -28.01 27.39
CA GLU A 260 -26.75 -27.89 26.78
C GLU A 260 -26.84 -28.63 25.45
N LEU A 261 -25.79 -28.55 24.61
CA LEU A 261 -25.69 -29.35 23.39
C LEU A 261 -25.74 -30.86 23.67
N LYS A 262 -25.03 -31.32 24.71
CA LYS A 262 -25.08 -32.72 25.13
C LYS A 262 -26.47 -33.15 25.62
N ARG A 263 -27.22 -32.25 26.27
CA ARG A 263 -28.60 -32.51 26.69
C ARG A 263 -29.57 -32.59 25.52
N GLN A 264 -29.34 -31.82 24.46
CA GLN A 264 -30.19 -31.85 23.27
C GLN A 264 -30.10 -33.18 22.51
N LYS A 265 -28.94 -33.87 22.55
CA LYS A 265 -28.70 -35.17 21.91
C LYS A 265 -29.34 -36.35 22.66
N THR A 266 -30.66 -36.37 22.68
CA THR A 266 -31.44 -37.52 23.17
C THR A 266 -31.57 -38.60 22.08
N PRO A 267 -31.90 -39.86 22.42
CA PRO A 267 -32.22 -40.88 21.42
C PRO A 267 -33.37 -40.48 20.46
N ALA A 268 -34.28 -39.62 20.93
CA ALA A 268 -35.34 -39.05 20.09
C ALA A 268 -34.79 -38.03 19.08
N TYR A 269 -33.79 -37.25 19.46
CA TYR A 269 -33.09 -36.29 18.59
C TYR A 269 -32.32 -36.98 17.47
N GLU A 270 -31.59 -38.06 17.77
CA GLU A 270 -30.90 -38.86 16.76
C GLU A 270 -31.87 -39.51 15.78
N LYS A 271 -33.02 -39.97 16.28
CA LYS A 271 -34.08 -40.53 15.46
C LYS A 271 -34.71 -39.49 14.52
N GLU A 272 -35.00 -38.28 15.00
CA GLU A 272 -35.54 -37.20 14.16
C GLU A 272 -34.52 -36.75 13.10
N LEU A 273 -33.23 -36.69 13.45
CA LEU A 273 -32.17 -36.38 12.49
C LEU A 273 -32.08 -37.42 11.37
N GLU A 274 -32.19 -38.70 11.71
CA GLU A 274 -32.19 -39.79 10.73
C GLU A 274 -33.44 -39.76 9.84
N GLU A 275 -34.61 -39.46 10.42
CA GLU A 275 -35.86 -39.26 9.67
C GLU A 275 -35.74 -38.07 8.69
N LEU A 276 -35.12 -36.96 9.11
CA LEU A 276 -34.86 -35.80 8.25
C LEU A 276 -33.88 -36.14 7.10
N LYS A 277 -32.81 -36.91 7.37
CA LYS A 277 -31.88 -37.37 6.33
C LYS A 277 -32.57 -38.26 5.30
N GLN A 278 -33.38 -39.23 5.76
CA GLN A 278 -34.17 -40.08 4.87
C GLN A 278 -35.20 -39.28 4.08
N LYS A 279 -35.82 -38.26 4.68
CA LYS A 279 -36.74 -37.36 3.98
C LYS A 279 -36.02 -36.54 2.90
N ARG A 280 -34.83 -36.00 3.21
CA ARG A 280 -33.98 -35.30 2.24
C ARG A 280 -33.62 -36.20 1.05
N GLU A 281 -33.21 -37.43 1.31
CA GLU A 281 -32.91 -38.40 0.24
C GLU A 281 -34.12 -38.69 -0.64
N LYS A 282 -35.31 -38.87 -0.04
CA LYS A 282 -36.55 -39.06 -0.82
C LYS A 282 -36.86 -37.85 -1.71
N CYS A 283 -36.75 -36.63 -1.18
CA CYS A 283 -36.95 -35.41 -1.96
C CYS A 283 -35.89 -35.27 -3.07
N ALA A 284 -34.62 -35.58 -2.78
CA ALA A 284 -33.54 -35.55 -3.77
C ALA A 284 -33.76 -36.59 -4.88
N HIS A 285 -34.19 -37.81 -4.55
CA HIS A 285 -34.54 -38.82 -5.54
C HIS A 285 -35.75 -38.42 -6.40
N ALA A 286 -36.76 -37.77 -5.82
CA ALA A 286 -37.89 -37.23 -6.58
C ALA A 286 -37.47 -36.10 -7.52
N LEU A 287 -36.60 -35.20 -7.04
CA LEU A 287 -36.06 -34.09 -7.83
C LEU A 287 -35.19 -34.60 -9.00
N ASN A 288 -34.33 -35.59 -8.76
CA ASN A 288 -33.54 -36.22 -9.82
C ASN A 288 -34.43 -36.89 -10.89
N ARG A 289 -35.53 -37.54 -10.50
CA ARG A 289 -36.48 -38.14 -11.47
C ARG A 289 -37.17 -37.09 -12.33
N LEU A 290 -37.51 -35.93 -11.76
CA LEU A 290 -38.06 -34.80 -12.52
C LEU A 290 -37.03 -34.21 -13.49
N GLU A 291 -35.78 -34.07 -13.04
CA GLU A 291 -34.67 -33.61 -13.87
C GLU A 291 -34.38 -34.60 -15.03
N ASP A 292 -34.39 -35.91 -14.75
CA ASP A 292 -34.24 -36.95 -15.77
C ASP A 292 -35.39 -36.93 -16.79
N GLY A 293 -36.62 -36.74 -16.33
CA GLY A 293 -37.81 -36.63 -17.20
C GLY A 293 -37.78 -35.44 -18.16
N PHE A 294 -37.10 -34.35 -17.78
CA PHE A 294 -36.90 -33.17 -18.62
C PHE A 294 -35.55 -33.19 -19.36
N SER A 295 -34.77 -34.27 -19.25
CA SER A 295 -33.43 -34.38 -19.83
C SER A 295 -32.48 -33.25 -19.40
N PHE A 296 -32.57 -32.83 -18.12
CA PHE A 296 -31.70 -31.78 -17.54
C PHE A 296 -30.22 -32.07 -17.77
N SER A 297 -29.80 -33.33 -17.63
CA SER A 297 -28.43 -33.78 -17.88
C SER A 297 -27.97 -33.43 -19.29
N HIS A 298 -28.77 -33.75 -20.31
CA HIS A 298 -28.46 -33.44 -21.71
C HIS A 298 -28.38 -31.92 -21.97
N ILE A 299 -29.35 -31.14 -21.46
CA ILE A 299 -29.38 -29.67 -21.63
C ILE A 299 -28.17 -29.02 -20.92
N LYS A 300 -27.82 -29.50 -19.72
CA LYS A 300 -26.71 -28.98 -18.92
C LYS A 300 -25.35 -29.37 -19.50
N ASP A 301 -25.23 -30.57 -20.03
CA ASP A 301 -24.03 -31.05 -20.72
C ASP A 301 -23.78 -30.26 -22.00
N GLU A 302 -24.82 -30.03 -22.81
CA GLU A 302 -24.73 -29.20 -24.03
C GLU A 302 -24.32 -27.76 -23.68
N LEU A 303 -24.92 -27.18 -22.63
CA LEU A 303 -24.56 -25.85 -22.14
C LEU A 303 -23.10 -25.81 -21.66
N ASN A 304 -22.64 -26.84 -20.95
CA ASN A 304 -21.27 -26.93 -20.45
C ASN A 304 -20.26 -27.09 -21.58
N GLN A 305 -20.57 -27.84 -22.63
CA GLN A 305 -19.72 -27.94 -23.83
C GLN A 305 -19.53 -26.58 -24.51
N ILE A 306 -20.59 -25.76 -24.59
CA ILE A 306 -20.49 -24.39 -25.11
C ILE A 306 -19.60 -23.53 -24.19
N LYS A 307 -19.79 -23.61 -22.87
CA LYS A 307 -18.96 -22.86 -21.90
C LYS A 307 -17.49 -23.28 -21.93
N GLN A 308 -17.22 -24.57 -22.14
CA GLN A 308 -15.86 -25.10 -22.22
C GLN A 308 -15.14 -24.57 -23.46
N LYS A 309 -15.82 -24.54 -24.62
CA LYS A 309 -15.29 -23.91 -25.83
C LYS A 309 -14.98 -22.42 -25.63
N GLU A 310 -15.78 -21.69 -24.86
CA GLU A 310 -15.47 -20.28 -24.50
C GLU A 310 -14.20 -20.15 -23.65
N ILE A 311 -13.95 -21.10 -22.75
CA ILE A 311 -12.74 -21.12 -21.92
C ILE A 311 -11.52 -21.40 -22.80
N GLU A 312 -11.58 -22.46 -23.62
CA GLU A 312 -10.52 -22.83 -24.58
C GLU A 312 -10.18 -21.69 -25.55
N ASN A 313 -11.20 -20.95 -26.03
CA ASN A 313 -11.00 -19.78 -26.88
C ASN A 313 -10.34 -18.61 -26.13
N GLY A 314 -10.67 -18.44 -24.85
CA GLY A 314 -10.01 -17.47 -23.97
C GLY A 314 -8.54 -17.79 -23.77
N GLU A 315 -8.22 -19.05 -23.45
CA GLU A 315 -6.85 -19.51 -23.21
C GLU A 315 -5.95 -19.28 -24.42
N LYS A 316 -6.45 -19.55 -25.64
CA LYS A 316 -5.76 -19.25 -26.91
C LYS A 316 -5.43 -17.76 -27.10
N LYS A 317 -6.10 -16.86 -26.39
CA LYS A 317 -5.90 -15.40 -26.44
C LYS A 317 -5.34 -14.82 -25.14
N GLY A 318 -4.85 -15.65 -24.22
CA GLY A 318 -4.29 -15.23 -22.93
C GLY A 318 -5.33 -14.64 -21.95
N LYS A 319 -6.62 -14.99 -22.11
CA LYS A 319 -7.72 -14.57 -21.23
C LYS A 319 -8.32 -15.79 -20.52
N LYS A 320 -8.95 -15.60 -19.36
CA LYS A 320 -9.64 -16.70 -18.64
C LYS A 320 -10.82 -17.30 -19.42
N ARG A 321 -11.44 -16.52 -20.31
CA ARG A 321 -12.62 -16.91 -21.10
C ARG A 321 -12.85 -15.92 -22.23
N GLU A 322 -13.32 -16.40 -23.37
CA GLU A 322 -13.84 -15.59 -24.47
C GLU A 322 -15.25 -16.03 -24.87
N TYR A 323 -16.22 -15.14 -24.70
CA TYR A 323 -17.63 -15.43 -24.99
C TYR A 323 -17.92 -15.41 -26.49
N PHE A 324 -18.84 -16.27 -26.94
CA PHE A 324 -19.39 -16.19 -28.29
C PHE A 324 -20.13 -14.85 -28.51
N LYS A 325 -20.03 -14.28 -29.71
CA LYS A 325 -20.68 -12.99 -30.05
C LYS A 325 -22.20 -13.16 -30.11
N LYS A 326 -22.95 -12.10 -29.80
CA LYS A 326 -24.42 -12.11 -29.65
C LYS A 326 -25.23 -12.65 -30.86
N GLU A 327 -24.61 -12.78 -32.03
CA GLU A 327 -25.29 -13.24 -33.25
C GLU A 327 -24.88 -14.65 -33.70
N THR A 328 -23.93 -15.30 -33.03
CA THR A 328 -23.48 -16.63 -33.47
C THR A 328 -24.48 -17.73 -33.06
N PRO A 329 -24.54 -18.85 -33.81
CA PRO A 329 -25.39 -19.99 -33.48
C PRO A 329 -25.18 -20.50 -32.05
N GLU A 330 -23.93 -20.53 -31.57
CA GLU A 330 -23.57 -21.00 -30.22
C GLU A 330 -24.06 -20.05 -29.13
N TYR A 331 -24.04 -18.73 -29.39
CA TYR A 331 -24.62 -17.76 -28.47
C TYR A 331 -26.13 -17.93 -28.38
N ARG A 332 -26.83 -18.05 -29.52
CA ARG A 332 -28.29 -18.26 -29.54
C ARG A 332 -28.66 -19.56 -28.83
N ARG A 333 -27.97 -20.66 -29.14
CA ARG A 333 -28.20 -21.95 -28.49
C ARG A 333 -27.94 -21.91 -26.99
N LYS A 334 -26.91 -21.19 -26.52
CA LYS A 334 -26.65 -20.98 -25.10
C LYS A 334 -27.75 -20.20 -24.40
N VAL A 335 -28.34 -19.21 -25.07
CA VAL A 335 -29.48 -18.44 -24.54
C VAL A 335 -30.71 -19.33 -24.47
N GLU A 336 -31.03 -20.07 -25.54
CA GLU A 336 -32.13 -21.04 -25.57
C GLU A 336 -32.01 -22.10 -24.46
N LEU A 337 -30.84 -22.72 -24.30
CA LEU A 337 -30.62 -23.73 -23.25
C LEU A 337 -30.78 -23.15 -21.85
N LYS A 338 -30.44 -21.87 -21.64
CA LYS A 338 -30.70 -21.19 -20.37
C LYS A 338 -32.18 -20.91 -20.18
N GLU A 339 -32.86 -20.39 -21.20
CA GLU A 339 -34.31 -20.13 -21.16
C GLU A 339 -35.09 -21.42 -20.90
N MET A 340 -34.68 -22.57 -21.47
CA MET A 340 -35.31 -23.86 -21.20
C MET A 340 -35.12 -24.32 -19.74
N LEU A 341 -33.95 -24.07 -19.14
CA LEU A 341 -33.70 -24.37 -17.73
C LEU A 341 -34.49 -23.42 -16.83
N ASP A 342 -34.43 -22.12 -17.12
CA ASP A 342 -35.09 -21.07 -16.35
C ASP A 342 -36.63 -21.24 -16.41
N ASP A 343 -37.20 -21.53 -17.57
CA ASP A 343 -38.64 -21.79 -17.77
C ASP A 343 -39.11 -23.02 -16.98
N PHE A 344 -38.31 -24.09 -16.95
CA PHE A 344 -38.63 -25.26 -16.13
C PHE A 344 -38.52 -24.95 -14.63
N GLU A 345 -37.44 -24.28 -14.20
CA GLU A 345 -37.28 -23.88 -12.80
C GLU A 345 -38.39 -22.92 -12.34
N GLU A 346 -38.94 -22.09 -13.25
CA GLU A 346 -39.99 -21.12 -12.94
C GLU A 346 -41.42 -21.68 -13.04
N ASN A 347 -41.72 -22.54 -14.01
CA ASN A 347 -43.08 -23.01 -14.26
C ASN A 347 -43.38 -24.38 -13.63
N ASN A 348 -42.37 -25.16 -13.26
CA ASN A 348 -42.57 -26.44 -12.59
C ASN A 348 -42.79 -26.24 -11.08
N SER A 349 -44.07 -26.20 -10.68
CA SER A 349 -44.47 -26.06 -9.28
C SER A 349 -43.94 -27.19 -8.38
N GLU A 350 -43.85 -28.42 -8.88
CA GLU A 350 -43.35 -29.58 -8.13
C GLU A 350 -41.84 -29.47 -7.89
N TYR A 351 -41.08 -29.04 -8.91
CA TYR A 351 -39.64 -28.78 -8.80
C TYR A 351 -39.34 -27.67 -7.78
N LYS A 352 -40.07 -26.55 -7.83
CA LYS A 352 -39.95 -25.46 -6.85
C LYS A 352 -40.23 -25.94 -5.43
N MET A 353 -41.31 -26.70 -5.24
CA MET A 353 -41.71 -27.24 -3.95
C MET A 353 -40.64 -28.18 -3.39
N LEU A 354 -40.11 -29.09 -4.20
CA LEU A 354 -39.05 -30.02 -3.77
C LEU A 354 -37.74 -29.31 -3.46
N LYS A 355 -37.33 -28.31 -4.25
CA LYS A 355 -36.12 -27.50 -4.01
C LYS A 355 -36.24 -26.70 -2.71
N GLN A 356 -37.42 -26.11 -2.46
CA GLN A 356 -37.70 -25.41 -1.21
C GLN A 356 -37.78 -26.37 -0.02
N GLU A 357 -38.34 -27.57 -0.19
CA GLU A 357 -38.42 -28.57 0.86
C GLU A 357 -37.04 -29.12 1.24
N ILE A 358 -36.18 -29.41 0.25
CA ILE A 358 -34.78 -29.77 0.49
C ILE A 358 -34.07 -28.67 1.27
N LYS A 359 -34.20 -27.40 0.85
CA LYS A 359 -33.61 -26.26 1.56
C LYS A 359 -34.10 -26.17 3.02
N ASN A 360 -35.40 -26.29 3.25
CA ASN A 360 -35.97 -26.28 4.60
C ASN A 360 -35.48 -27.46 5.47
N ILE A 361 -35.33 -28.65 4.87
CA ILE A 361 -34.80 -29.84 5.55
C ILE A 361 -33.31 -29.65 5.85
N GLU A 362 -32.52 -29.09 4.94
CA GLU A 362 -31.09 -28.79 5.15
C GLU A 362 -30.88 -27.73 6.24
N GLU A 363 -31.72 -26.70 6.29
CA GLU A 363 -31.72 -25.72 7.39
C GLU A 363 -32.01 -26.38 8.74
N ARG A 364 -32.96 -27.32 8.80
CA ARG A 364 -33.20 -28.15 10.01
C ARG A 364 -32.03 -29.08 10.29
N ILE A 365 -31.45 -29.76 9.31
CA ILE A 365 -30.29 -30.63 9.54
C ILE A 365 -29.09 -29.82 10.06
N ASN A 366 -28.86 -28.60 9.55
CA ASN A 366 -27.81 -27.70 10.01
C ASN A 366 -28.07 -27.23 11.46
N SER A 367 -29.31 -26.92 11.83
CA SER A 367 -29.62 -26.62 13.23
C SER A 367 -29.38 -27.82 14.14
N TYR A 368 -29.50 -29.04 13.61
CA TYR A 368 -29.17 -30.28 14.33
C TYR A 368 -27.66 -30.62 14.38
N HIS A 369 -26.87 -30.16 13.40
CA HIS A 369 -25.43 -30.44 13.32
C HIS A 369 -24.57 -29.48 14.15
N TYR A 370 -24.94 -28.20 14.24
CA TYR A 370 -24.15 -27.23 15.00
C TYR A 370 -24.73 -26.97 16.39
N GLY A 371 -26.04 -27.21 16.57
CA GLY A 371 -26.80 -26.92 17.77
C GLY A 371 -26.74 -25.43 18.18
N SER A 372 -27.90 -24.77 18.19
CA SER A 372 -27.97 -23.41 18.71
C SER A 372 -28.30 -23.43 20.19
N THR A 373 -27.58 -22.65 20.99
CA THR A 373 -27.88 -22.46 22.41
C THR A 373 -28.19 -21.00 22.71
N GLU A 374 -28.88 -20.76 23.82
CA GLU A 374 -29.10 -19.41 24.36
C GLU A 374 -27.79 -18.65 24.66
N TYR A 375 -26.66 -19.36 24.76
CA TYR A 375 -25.35 -18.80 25.05
C TYR A 375 -24.62 -18.28 23.81
N ASP A 376 -25.01 -18.67 22.59
CA ASP A 376 -24.23 -18.38 21.37
C ASP A 376 -24.09 -16.87 21.11
N SER A 377 -25.17 -16.11 21.31
CA SER A 377 -25.16 -14.65 21.16
C SER A 377 -24.24 -13.98 22.19
N ALA A 378 -24.30 -14.43 23.45
CA ALA A 378 -23.46 -13.91 24.52
C ALA A 378 -21.97 -14.22 24.27
N VAL A 379 -21.65 -15.45 23.84
CA VAL A 379 -20.29 -15.85 23.47
C VAL A 379 -19.76 -14.98 22.32
N GLY A 380 -20.55 -14.77 21.27
CA GLY A 380 -20.18 -13.90 20.15
C GLY A 380 -19.86 -12.47 20.58
N VAL A 381 -20.67 -11.89 21.47
CA VAL A 381 -20.44 -10.54 22.03
C VAL A 381 -19.12 -10.48 22.83
N LEU A 382 -18.81 -11.51 23.61
CA LEU A 382 -17.55 -11.55 24.36
C LEU A 382 -16.32 -11.65 23.44
N PHE A 383 -16.39 -12.42 22.36
CA PHE A 383 -15.29 -12.49 21.38
C PHE A 383 -15.07 -11.16 20.64
N LEU A 384 -16.13 -10.40 20.34
CA LEU A 384 -16.01 -9.05 19.81
C LEU A 384 -15.24 -8.15 20.80
N ARG A 385 -15.61 -8.18 22.09
CA ARG A 385 -14.91 -7.41 23.13
C ARG A 385 -13.44 -7.82 23.29
N LEU A 386 -13.12 -9.12 23.20
CA LEU A 386 -11.73 -9.60 23.21
C LEU A 386 -10.93 -9.04 22.02
N SER A 387 -11.52 -9.07 20.82
CA SER A 387 -10.91 -8.53 19.60
C SER A 387 -10.66 -7.02 19.73
N ASP A 388 -11.65 -6.26 20.20
CA ASP A 388 -11.55 -4.82 20.38
C ASP A 388 -10.46 -4.45 21.40
N GLY A 389 -10.43 -5.13 22.55
CA GLY A 389 -9.40 -4.91 23.57
C GLY A 389 -7.98 -5.19 23.07
N VAL A 390 -7.80 -6.25 22.27
CA VAL A 390 -6.51 -6.54 21.61
C VAL A 390 -6.15 -5.47 20.57
N ASN A 391 -7.10 -5.03 19.74
CA ASN A 391 -6.85 -4.00 18.74
C ASN A 391 -6.46 -2.67 19.40
N ASP A 392 -7.05 -2.31 20.53
CA ASP A 392 -6.71 -1.09 21.26
C ASP A 392 -5.32 -1.17 21.90
N LEU A 393 -4.94 -2.33 22.44
CA LEU A 393 -3.56 -2.58 22.90
C LEU A 393 -2.56 -2.47 21.73
N ILE A 394 -2.86 -3.05 20.57
CA ILE A 394 -2.05 -2.93 19.36
C ILE A 394 -1.89 -1.45 18.96
N LYS A 395 -2.96 -0.65 19.01
CA LYS A 395 -2.88 0.80 18.74
C LYS A 395 -1.97 1.52 19.72
N LYS A 396 -2.03 1.19 21.02
CA LYS A 396 -1.15 1.78 22.04
C LYS A 396 0.33 1.45 21.78
N ILE A 397 0.64 0.18 21.49
CA ILE A 397 2.00 -0.26 21.16
C ILE A 397 2.53 0.46 19.89
N ASN A 398 1.69 0.58 18.87
CA ASN A 398 2.05 1.29 17.63
C ASN A 398 2.30 2.79 17.83
N LYS A 399 1.65 3.43 18.80
CA LYS A 399 1.88 4.84 19.13
C LYS A 399 3.17 5.04 19.94
N SER A 400 3.47 4.15 20.88
CA SER A 400 4.68 4.25 21.71
C SER A 400 5.96 3.91 20.95
N GLY A 401 5.87 3.12 19.87
CA GLY A 401 7.02 2.72 19.07
C GLY A 401 7.41 3.68 17.94
N GLN A 402 6.85 4.88 17.91
CA GLN A 402 7.31 5.89 16.95
C GLN A 402 8.59 6.53 17.47
N SER A 403 9.71 6.33 16.77
CA SER A 403 10.93 7.06 17.08
C SER A 403 10.72 8.54 16.79
N HIS A 404 11.16 9.41 17.71
CA HIS A 404 11.21 10.86 17.47
C HIS A 404 12.56 11.31 16.88
N PHE A 405 13.46 10.36 16.62
CA PHE A 405 14.83 10.63 16.18
C PHE A 405 15.17 9.88 14.89
N VAL A 406 15.96 10.52 14.03
CA VAL A 406 16.48 9.95 12.79
C VAL A 406 18.00 10.06 12.76
N ASP A 407 18.68 8.93 12.61
CA ASP A 407 20.14 8.88 12.52
C ASP A 407 20.62 9.13 11.09
N PHE A 408 20.75 10.39 10.69
CA PHE A 408 21.28 10.74 9.36
C PHE A 408 22.78 10.43 9.20
N SER A 409 23.53 10.16 10.29
CA SER A 409 24.98 9.91 10.22
C SER A 409 25.34 8.62 9.45
N ARG A 410 24.37 7.71 9.31
CA ARG A 410 24.50 6.48 8.51
C ARG A 410 24.53 6.75 7.02
N ILE A 411 23.94 7.85 6.57
CA ILE A 411 23.91 8.20 5.15
C ILE A 411 25.20 8.94 4.81
N LYS A 412 25.91 8.46 3.79
CA LYS A 412 27.08 9.13 3.24
C LYS A 412 26.89 9.37 1.75
N ILE A 413 27.35 10.53 1.32
CA ILE A 413 27.42 10.90 -0.09
C ILE A 413 28.89 11.05 -0.42
N ILE A 414 29.37 10.19 -1.32
CA ILE A 414 30.76 10.16 -1.77
C ILE A 414 30.71 10.10 -3.30
N ASP A 415 31.39 11.02 -3.98
CA ASP A 415 31.43 11.10 -5.45
C ASP A 415 30.03 11.07 -6.10
N GLU A 416 29.09 11.86 -5.57
CA GLU A 416 27.67 11.90 -5.97
C GLU A 416 26.89 10.57 -5.81
N LYS A 417 27.44 9.59 -5.08
CA LYS A 417 26.79 8.31 -4.79
C LYS A 417 26.30 8.27 -3.36
N MET A 418 25.03 7.92 -3.21
CA MET A 418 24.42 7.72 -1.90
C MET A 418 24.73 6.31 -1.39
N MET A 419 25.26 6.23 -0.17
CA MET A 419 25.57 4.97 0.49
C MET A 419 25.06 4.98 1.93
N LEU A 420 24.58 3.83 2.38
CA LEU A 420 24.22 3.60 3.76
C LEU A 420 25.35 2.82 4.45
N ARG A 421 25.84 3.34 5.58
CA ARG A 421 26.82 2.66 6.43
C ARG A 421 26.11 1.86 7.51
N PHE A 422 26.60 0.65 7.70
CA PHE A 422 26.21 -0.24 8.78
C PHE A 422 27.45 -0.67 9.56
N GLY A 423 27.26 -1.36 10.68
CA GLY A 423 28.35 -1.86 11.50
C GLY A 423 29.23 -2.90 10.79
N ASN A 424 30.41 -3.17 11.37
CA ASN A 424 31.41 -4.08 10.80
C ASN A 424 30.93 -5.54 10.67
N GLU A 425 29.87 -5.95 11.38
CA GLU A 425 29.35 -7.33 11.31
C GLU A 425 28.52 -7.60 10.05
N THR A 426 28.14 -6.56 9.30
CA THR A 426 27.18 -6.66 8.18
C THR A 426 27.79 -6.29 6.83
N VAL A 427 29.10 -6.39 6.65
CA VAL A 427 29.81 -5.81 5.48
C VAL A 427 29.26 -6.33 4.14
N ALA A 428 29.08 -7.64 3.98
CA ALA A 428 28.60 -8.21 2.72
C ALA A 428 27.16 -7.77 2.39
N GLU A 429 26.27 -7.74 3.39
CA GLU A 429 24.89 -7.25 3.22
C GLU A 429 24.86 -5.76 2.88
N SER A 430 25.71 -4.98 3.55
CA SER A 430 25.85 -3.52 3.34
C SER A 430 26.30 -3.21 1.92
N VAL A 431 27.30 -3.95 1.42
CA VAL A 431 27.80 -3.80 0.06
C VAL A 431 26.70 -4.16 -0.94
N TYR A 432 25.98 -5.27 -0.73
CA TYR A 432 24.89 -5.64 -1.62
C TYR A 432 23.75 -4.61 -1.60
N PHE A 433 23.36 -4.13 -0.42
CA PHE A 433 22.36 -3.06 -0.27
C PHE A 433 22.75 -1.83 -1.08
N ASN A 434 23.98 -1.35 -0.93
CA ASN A 434 24.46 -0.17 -1.62
C ASN A 434 24.55 -0.37 -3.14
N ILE A 435 24.87 -1.59 -3.62
CA ILE A 435 24.79 -1.92 -5.05
C ILE A 435 23.35 -1.81 -5.55
N VAL A 436 22.38 -2.35 -4.81
CA VAL A 436 20.96 -2.29 -5.20
C VAL A 436 20.47 -0.84 -5.22
N LEU A 437 20.74 -0.08 -4.15
CA LEU A 437 20.38 1.33 -4.06
C LEU A 437 20.98 2.14 -5.22
N GLN A 438 22.29 2.01 -5.43
CA GLN A 438 22.98 2.77 -6.46
C GLN A 438 22.48 2.40 -7.87
N TYR A 439 22.23 1.11 -8.11
CA TYR A 439 21.66 0.68 -9.39
C TYR A 439 20.28 1.31 -9.63
N ILE A 440 19.43 1.39 -8.61
CA ILE A 440 18.12 2.05 -8.72
C ILE A 440 18.29 3.55 -9.01
N LEU A 441 19.20 4.23 -8.30
CA LEU A 441 19.44 5.67 -8.47
C LEU A 441 20.05 6.01 -9.84
N GLU A 442 20.93 5.15 -10.37
CA GLU A 442 21.54 5.31 -11.71
C GLU A 442 20.55 4.99 -12.83
N GLN A 443 19.61 4.07 -12.59
CA GLN A 443 18.59 3.68 -13.56
C GLN A 443 17.31 4.50 -13.45
N SER A 444 17.27 5.60 -12.66
CA SER A 444 16.06 6.35 -12.31
C SER A 444 15.11 6.48 -13.52
N LEU A 445 14.12 5.58 -13.58
CA LEU A 445 13.23 5.45 -14.71
C LEU A 445 12.24 6.61 -14.60
N GLY A 446 12.28 7.56 -15.54
CA GLY A 446 11.25 8.61 -15.61
C GLY A 446 9.86 7.98 -15.71
N GLY A 447 9.07 8.07 -14.64
CA GLY A 447 7.82 7.32 -14.59
C GLY A 447 7.31 6.99 -13.19
N ALA A 448 6.15 7.54 -12.79
CA ALA A 448 5.31 6.86 -11.78
C ALA A 448 4.79 5.55 -12.38
N ARG A 449 5.49 4.42 -12.16
CA ARG A 449 5.09 3.10 -12.66
C ARG A 449 4.91 2.14 -11.50
N SER A 450 3.85 1.33 -11.56
CA SER A 450 3.71 0.18 -10.68
C SER A 450 4.90 -0.77 -10.90
N ILE A 451 5.62 -1.11 -9.84
CA ILE A 451 6.76 -2.03 -9.93
C ILE A 451 6.25 -3.40 -10.34
N SER A 452 6.64 -3.84 -11.54
CA SER A 452 6.27 -5.16 -12.03
C SER A 452 7.20 -6.24 -11.45
N GLU A 453 6.76 -7.49 -11.52
CA GLU A 453 7.61 -8.61 -11.12
C GLU A 453 8.85 -8.75 -12.02
N ILE A 454 8.70 -8.45 -13.33
CA ILE A 454 9.79 -8.47 -14.30
C ILE A 454 10.86 -7.44 -13.93
N ASP A 455 10.44 -6.25 -13.49
CA ASP A 455 11.35 -5.20 -13.04
C ASP A 455 12.22 -5.67 -11.88
N ILE A 456 11.60 -6.32 -10.88
CA ILE A 456 12.34 -6.89 -9.75
C ILE A 456 13.29 -8.00 -10.18
N LEU A 457 12.86 -8.90 -11.07
CA LEU A 457 13.74 -9.98 -11.55
C LEU A 457 14.95 -9.44 -12.33
N ASN A 458 14.76 -8.39 -13.12
CA ASN A 458 15.84 -7.70 -13.82
C ASN A 458 16.77 -6.98 -12.85
N LEU A 459 16.22 -6.30 -11.85
CA LEU A 459 16.99 -5.63 -10.79
C LEU A 459 17.85 -6.64 -10.02
N ILE A 460 17.27 -7.77 -9.60
CA ILE A 460 17.99 -8.86 -8.93
C ILE A 460 19.12 -9.39 -9.82
N PHE A 461 18.82 -9.68 -11.09
CA PHE A 461 19.81 -10.22 -12.01
C PHE A 461 21.00 -9.26 -12.21
N ALA A 462 20.71 -7.99 -12.47
CA ALA A 462 21.74 -6.97 -12.69
C ALA A 462 22.60 -6.73 -11.44
N THR A 463 21.97 -6.53 -10.29
CA THR A 463 22.68 -6.26 -9.02
C THR A 463 23.46 -7.47 -8.53
N ALA A 464 22.94 -8.70 -8.69
CA ALA A 464 23.67 -9.92 -8.37
C ALA A 464 24.91 -10.11 -9.26
N LYS A 465 24.83 -9.75 -10.55
CA LYS A 465 25.97 -9.78 -11.47
C LYS A 465 27.06 -8.79 -11.04
N ILE A 466 26.68 -7.57 -10.64
CA ILE A 466 27.62 -6.57 -10.11
C ILE A 466 28.25 -7.08 -8.81
N PHE A 467 27.44 -7.61 -7.89
CA PHE A 467 27.93 -8.12 -6.60
C PHE A 467 28.91 -9.28 -6.74
N LYS A 468 28.69 -10.21 -7.69
CA LYS A 468 29.60 -11.33 -8.00
C LYS A 468 31.02 -10.88 -8.38
N ASN A 469 31.19 -9.65 -8.88
CA ASN A 469 32.49 -9.12 -9.24
C ASN A 469 33.24 -8.50 -8.04
N THR A 470 32.62 -8.44 -6.87
CA THR A 470 33.23 -7.91 -5.64
C THR A 470 33.89 -9.01 -4.83
N GLU A 471 34.88 -8.66 -4.00
CA GLU A 471 35.51 -9.59 -3.05
C GLU A 471 34.52 -10.16 -2.03
N TYR A 472 33.51 -9.38 -1.65
CA TYR A 472 32.49 -9.74 -0.66
C TYR A 472 31.62 -10.92 -1.11
N SER A 473 31.46 -11.12 -2.41
CA SER A 473 30.74 -12.28 -2.94
C SER A 473 31.40 -13.62 -2.61
N LYS A 474 32.71 -13.63 -2.33
CA LYS A 474 33.47 -14.85 -1.99
C LYS A 474 33.39 -15.20 -0.50
N THR A 475 32.85 -14.32 0.33
CA THR A 475 32.62 -14.59 1.75
C THR A 475 31.47 -15.59 1.95
N VAL A 476 31.42 -16.27 3.09
CA VAL A 476 30.34 -17.21 3.43
C VAL A 476 28.97 -16.52 3.32
N THR A 477 28.84 -15.33 3.93
CA THR A 477 27.63 -14.50 3.87
C THR A 477 27.28 -14.07 2.44
N GLY A 478 28.27 -13.66 1.65
CA GLY A 478 28.06 -13.27 0.25
C GLY A 478 27.56 -14.42 -0.63
N GLN A 479 28.07 -15.63 -0.42
CA GLN A 479 27.60 -16.83 -1.11
C GLN A 479 26.17 -17.20 -0.69
N GLU A 480 25.86 -17.15 0.60
CA GLU A 480 24.51 -17.45 1.11
C GLU A 480 23.46 -16.49 0.55
N LEU A 481 23.80 -15.19 0.50
CA LEU A 481 22.97 -14.17 -0.12
C LEU A 481 22.70 -14.48 -1.60
N LEU A 482 23.76 -14.79 -2.37
CA LEU A 482 23.65 -15.13 -3.79
C LEU A 482 22.81 -16.39 -4.04
N VAL A 483 22.94 -17.40 -3.17
CA VAL A 483 22.12 -18.61 -3.21
C VAL A 483 20.65 -18.27 -2.98
N SER A 484 20.34 -17.48 -1.95
CA SER A 484 18.96 -17.07 -1.64
C SER A 484 18.33 -16.25 -2.77
N LEU A 485 19.08 -15.30 -3.38
CA LEU A 485 18.63 -14.56 -4.56
C LEU A 485 18.35 -15.49 -5.75
N GLY A 486 19.25 -16.46 -5.99
CA GLY A 486 19.07 -17.46 -7.05
C GLY A 486 17.85 -18.34 -6.83
N GLN A 487 17.62 -18.80 -5.60
CA GLN A 487 16.43 -19.57 -5.23
C GLN A 487 15.15 -18.75 -5.47
N TYR A 488 15.12 -17.49 -5.01
CA TYR A 488 13.95 -16.62 -5.22
C TYR A 488 13.68 -16.38 -6.71
N TRP A 489 14.72 -16.10 -7.50
CA TRP A 489 14.59 -15.88 -8.94
C TRP A 489 14.03 -17.12 -9.66
N ARG A 490 14.51 -18.32 -9.31
CA ARG A 490 14.00 -19.60 -9.85
C ARG A 490 12.58 -19.90 -9.39
N TYR A 491 12.27 -19.62 -8.13
CA TYR A 491 10.93 -19.74 -7.57
C TYR A 491 9.92 -18.89 -8.36
N LYS A 492 10.28 -17.64 -8.69
CA LYS A 492 9.43 -16.78 -9.53
C LYS A 492 9.26 -17.26 -10.96
N LYS A 493 10.20 -18.05 -11.47
CA LYS A 493 10.10 -18.72 -12.77
C LYS A 493 9.42 -20.09 -12.73
N GLN A 494 8.90 -20.50 -11.57
CA GLN A 494 8.29 -21.82 -11.37
C GLN A 494 9.28 -22.98 -11.61
N GLU A 495 10.59 -22.71 -11.50
CA GLU A 495 11.64 -23.73 -11.60
C GLU A 495 11.91 -24.40 -10.24
N LEU A 496 11.34 -23.87 -9.15
CA LEU A 496 11.59 -24.30 -7.79
C LEU A 496 10.38 -24.00 -6.90
N ASP A 497 10.01 -24.91 -6.00
CA ASP A 497 8.75 -24.82 -5.24
C ASP A 497 8.80 -23.86 -4.04
N THR A 498 9.96 -23.69 -3.40
CA THR A 498 10.11 -22.88 -2.17
C THR A 498 11.49 -22.23 -2.06
N PHE A 499 11.62 -21.06 -1.47
CA PHE A 499 12.91 -20.42 -1.23
C PHE A 499 13.11 -20.08 0.24
N SER A 500 14.37 -19.93 0.65
CA SER A 500 14.73 -19.59 2.03
C SER A 500 15.41 -18.22 2.08
N ILE A 501 15.08 -17.43 3.10
CA ILE A 501 15.76 -16.16 3.42
C ILE A 501 16.54 -16.40 4.73
N PRO A 502 17.86 -16.19 4.74
CA PRO A 502 18.68 -16.37 5.94
C PRO A 502 18.17 -15.56 7.13
N SER A 503 18.00 -16.21 8.29
CA SER A 503 17.46 -15.57 9.50
C SER A 503 18.43 -14.59 10.17
N HIS A 504 19.74 -14.80 9.99
CA HIS A 504 20.81 -14.03 10.61
C HIS A 504 21.29 -12.85 9.76
N LEU A 505 20.67 -12.60 8.59
CA LEU A 505 21.02 -11.51 7.66
C LEU A 505 19.89 -10.45 7.62
N PRO A 506 19.84 -9.53 8.59
CA PRO A 506 18.68 -8.67 8.80
C PRO A 506 18.57 -7.53 7.77
N ILE A 507 19.67 -7.07 7.17
CA ILE A 507 19.64 -6.08 6.09
C ILE A 507 19.16 -6.78 4.81
N PHE A 508 19.66 -7.99 4.54
CA PHE A 508 19.22 -8.77 3.40
C PHE A 508 17.73 -9.14 3.47
N GLN A 509 17.21 -9.45 4.65
CA GLN A 509 15.77 -9.62 4.88
C GLN A 509 14.96 -8.39 4.46
N SER A 510 15.46 -7.18 4.74
CA SER A 510 14.85 -5.93 4.29
C SER A 510 14.89 -5.77 2.77
N ILE A 511 16.02 -6.07 2.13
CA ILE A 511 16.13 -6.07 0.66
C ILE A 511 15.12 -7.05 0.05
N MET A 512 15.05 -8.26 0.57
CA MET A 512 14.11 -9.29 0.11
C MET A 512 12.66 -8.88 0.34
N SER A 513 12.35 -8.15 1.41
CA SER A 513 10.99 -7.64 1.67
C SER A 513 10.53 -6.69 0.58
N PHE A 514 11.42 -5.79 0.12
CA PHE A 514 11.17 -4.96 -1.05
C PHE A 514 10.99 -5.80 -2.32
N PHE A 515 11.87 -6.78 -2.60
CA PHE A 515 11.75 -7.64 -3.78
C PHE A 515 10.48 -8.50 -3.82
N ILE A 516 9.98 -8.94 -2.65
CA ILE A 516 8.80 -9.80 -2.56
C ILE A 516 7.50 -9.01 -2.62
N LYS A 517 7.47 -7.82 -2.00
CA LYS A 517 6.28 -6.96 -1.90
C LYS A 517 6.50 -5.56 -2.49
N PRO A 518 7.00 -5.43 -3.73
CA PRO A 518 7.38 -4.14 -4.29
C PRO A 518 6.19 -3.20 -4.55
N GLN A 519 4.97 -3.74 -4.61
CA GLN A 519 3.78 -2.99 -5.06
C GLN A 519 3.30 -1.91 -4.08
N GLY A 520 3.71 -1.96 -2.81
CA GLY A 520 3.32 -0.93 -1.86
C GLY A 520 3.94 -1.10 -0.47
N PHE A 521 4.27 0.03 0.15
CA PHE A 521 4.92 0.05 1.46
C PHE A 521 4.13 -0.67 2.55
N GLU A 522 2.79 -0.62 2.54
CA GLU A 522 1.97 -1.34 3.52
C GLU A 522 2.15 -2.86 3.42
N GLN A 523 2.35 -3.38 2.20
CA GLN A 523 2.59 -4.81 1.99
C GLN A 523 3.99 -5.20 2.48
N ILE A 524 4.99 -4.34 2.23
CA ILE A 524 6.35 -4.51 2.78
C ILE A 524 6.29 -4.53 4.31
N GLU A 525 5.62 -3.53 4.92
CA GLU A 525 5.52 -3.39 6.36
C GLU A 525 4.83 -4.61 7.00
N ARG A 526 3.66 -5.01 6.48
CA ARG A 526 2.95 -6.22 6.96
C ARG A 526 3.80 -7.48 6.81
N PHE A 527 4.52 -7.63 5.70
CA PHE A 527 5.38 -8.77 5.47
C PHE A 527 6.54 -8.82 6.47
N MET A 528 7.22 -7.70 6.69
CA MET A 528 8.31 -7.59 7.66
C MET A 528 7.83 -7.82 9.09
N LEU A 529 6.68 -7.26 9.47
CA LEU A 529 6.07 -7.48 10.78
C LEU A 529 5.76 -8.96 11.01
N ASN A 530 5.08 -9.62 10.07
CA ASN A 530 4.73 -11.04 10.18
C ASN A 530 5.96 -11.96 10.25
N ARG A 531 7.06 -11.56 9.63
CA ARG A 531 8.32 -12.33 9.59
C ARG A 531 9.32 -11.91 10.68
N LYS A 532 8.97 -10.94 11.53
CA LYS A 532 9.85 -10.37 12.56
C LYS A 532 11.17 -9.80 11.99
N TYR A 533 11.12 -9.27 10.77
CA TYR A 533 12.29 -8.66 10.11
C TYR A 533 12.53 -7.23 10.61
N ARG A 534 13.80 -6.84 10.63
CA ARG A 534 14.30 -5.55 11.15
C ARG A 534 14.76 -4.63 10.01
N TYR A 535 15.12 -3.38 10.34
CA TYR A 535 15.67 -2.38 9.42
C TYR A 535 14.69 -1.92 8.32
N LYS A 536 13.47 -1.56 8.70
CA LYS A 536 12.43 -1.08 7.75
C LYS A 536 12.92 0.07 6.88
N GLU A 537 13.78 0.92 7.42
CA GLU A 537 14.43 2.02 6.71
C GLU A 537 15.13 1.57 5.43
N CYS A 538 15.74 0.37 5.41
CA CYS A 538 16.41 -0.16 4.23
C CYS A 538 15.39 -0.53 3.14
N ALA A 539 14.33 -1.26 3.50
CA ALA A 539 13.30 -1.68 2.56
C ALA A 539 12.54 -0.48 1.96
N PHE A 540 12.17 0.48 2.82
CA PHE A 540 11.47 1.69 2.40
C PHE A 540 12.36 2.64 1.60
N MET A 541 13.66 2.72 1.91
CA MET A 541 14.62 3.49 1.12
C MET A 541 14.73 2.96 -0.30
N LEU A 542 14.86 1.64 -0.49
CA LEU A 542 14.90 1.04 -1.83
C LEU A 542 13.58 1.24 -2.58
N TRP A 543 12.45 1.03 -1.90
CA TRP A 543 11.12 1.25 -2.48
C TRP A 543 10.92 2.71 -2.92
N GLY A 544 11.21 3.65 -2.02
CA GLY A 544 11.10 5.09 -2.28
C GLY A 544 12.06 5.56 -3.37
N ALA A 545 13.29 5.03 -3.43
CA ALA A 545 14.22 5.30 -4.51
C ALA A 545 13.68 4.86 -5.88
N TYR A 546 13.04 3.68 -5.90
CA TYR A 546 12.54 3.06 -7.12
C TYR A 546 11.34 3.82 -7.69
N ILE A 547 10.34 4.14 -6.86
CA ILE A 547 9.13 4.82 -7.34
C ILE A 547 9.29 6.34 -7.44
N GLY A 548 10.24 6.89 -6.69
CA GLY A 548 10.49 8.33 -6.55
C GLY A 548 9.48 9.06 -5.68
N PHE A 549 9.91 10.21 -5.15
CA PHE A 549 9.16 11.02 -4.19
C PHE A 549 7.75 11.38 -4.68
N ALA A 550 7.59 11.74 -5.95
CA ALA A 550 6.31 12.13 -6.55
C ALA A 550 5.23 11.06 -6.40
N ALA A 551 5.60 9.77 -6.47
CA ALA A 551 4.68 8.64 -6.37
C ALA A 551 4.39 8.19 -4.94
N ILE A 552 5.14 8.68 -3.94
CA ILE A 552 4.91 8.35 -2.53
C ILE A 552 3.58 8.97 -2.06
N PRO A 553 2.67 8.21 -1.43
CA PRO A 553 1.37 8.73 -1.02
C PRO A 553 1.46 9.63 0.22
N LYS A 554 0.46 10.50 0.41
CA LYS A 554 0.32 11.36 1.60
C LYS A 554 0.31 10.56 2.91
N THR A 555 -0.31 9.37 2.92
CA THR A 555 -0.34 8.50 4.10
C THR A 555 1.06 8.07 4.56
N PHE A 556 2.02 7.95 3.63
CA PHE A 556 3.40 7.61 3.94
C PHE A 556 4.18 8.80 4.53
N THR A 557 4.01 9.99 3.95
CA THR A 557 4.75 11.21 4.30
C THR A 557 4.19 11.96 5.51
N SER A 558 2.90 11.80 5.81
CA SER A 558 2.24 12.48 6.93
C SER A 558 2.94 12.30 8.28
N VAL A 559 3.54 11.13 8.53
CA VAL A 559 4.26 10.87 9.79
C VAL A 559 5.54 11.69 9.91
N ILE A 560 6.11 12.13 8.78
CA ILE A 560 7.28 13.02 8.76
C ILE A 560 6.82 14.45 9.01
N TYR A 561 5.83 14.92 8.24
CA TYR A 561 5.42 16.34 8.27
C TYR A 561 4.60 16.74 9.50
N GLN A 562 4.14 15.77 10.30
CA GLN A 562 3.55 16.04 11.62
C GLN A 562 4.61 16.40 12.68
N ASN A 563 5.90 16.13 12.42
CA ASN A 563 7.00 16.52 13.30
C ASN A 563 7.85 17.61 12.63
N ASP A 564 7.69 18.86 13.10
CA ASP A 564 8.37 20.03 12.56
C ASP A 564 9.91 19.96 12.66
N GLU A 565 10.46 19.25 13.64
CA GLU A 565 11.93 19.11 13.80
C GLU A 565 12.50 18.18 12.74
N ILE A 566 11.89 17.00 12.55
CA ILE A 566 12.34 16.04 11.54
C ILE A 566 12.17 16.59 10.12
N ASP A 567 11.05 17.28 9.85
CA ASP A 567 10.81 17.95 8.57
C ASP A 567 11.94 18.94 8.24
N LYS A 568 12.36 19.75 9.22
CA LYS A 568 13.46 20.71 9.06
C LYS A 568 14.81 20.01 8.84
N GLU A 569 15.11 18.96 9.60
CA GLU A 569 16.37 18.21 9.45
C GLU A 569 16.46 17.56 8.07
N LEU A 570 15.36 16.93 7.61
CA LEU A 570 15.27 16.34 6.27
C LEU A 570 15.48 17.40 5.18
N ASP A 571 14.85 18.57 5.32
CA ASP A 571 15.05 19.68 4.37
C ASP A 571 16.50 20.15 4.35
N CYS A 572 17.14 20.32 5.50
CA CYS A 572 18.55 20.72 5.56
C CYS A 572 19.43 19.70 4.83
N TYR A 573 19.24 18.41 5.10
CA TYR A 573 19.98 17.34 4.44
C TYR A 573 19.77 17.29 2.92
N LEU A 574 18.54 17.45 2.44
CA LEU A 574 18.25 17.45 1.00
C LEU A 574 18.83 18.69 0.31
N ASN A 575 18.88 19.84 0.99
CA ASN A 575 19.42 21.08 0.43
C ASN A 575 20.93 21.02 0.25
N ASP A 576 21.67 20.43 1.19
CA ASP A 576 23.13 20.24 1.04
C ASP A 576 23.47 19.43 -0.22
N ILE A 577 22.54 18.62 -0.71
CA ILE A 577 22.70 17.81 -1.93
C ILE A 577 22.24 18.54 -3.19
N LEU A 578 21.38 19.55 -3.06
CA LEU A 578 20.98 20.41 -4.19
C LEU A 578 22.05 21.45 -4.53
N VAL A 579 22.86 21.85 -3.54
CA VAL A 579 23.87 22.91 -3.65
C VAL A 579 25.25 22.36 -4.06
N ASN A 580 25.54 21.11 -3.73
CA ASN A 580 26.76 20.38 -4.13
C ASN A 580 26.46 19.46 -5.32
#